data_AF-A0A9D8X0Q3-F1
#
_entry.id   AF-A0A9D8X0Q3-F1
#
_cell.length_a   1.000
_cell.length_b   1.000
_cell.length_c   1.000
_cell.angle_alpha   90.00
_cell.angle_beta   90.00
_cell.angle_gamma   90.00
#
_symmetry.space_group_name_H-M   'P 1'
#
loop_
_entity.id
_entity.type
_entity.pdbx_description
1 polymer ?
#
loop_
_entity_poly.entity_id
_entity_poly.type
_entity_poly.pdbx_seq_one_letter_code
_entity_poly.pdbx_strand_id
1 'polypeptide(L)'
;ENRYFMDRCQIYDMTDSINVMKREFGRTICEDVQAWWFDQLIGGRRYKYPEIYDLISKQQAIAHEAYSQNRVKKSDIALIFDEESMQSVSFQTSRDTFELFRNYEMARIGAPVDQYYHNDMADPNMPSYKLYIFVNTYLLSAEEREIIKAKIKRDGAVALWLYAPGFIEPMAEEKMSVEHMKALTGFDFEVIDERYDAVFRWNGEAHEISSSFDKRALYGKFDRRRTMMLMSTNDPISRYDTYLYPFFRVADKDARILAYTLTTHEPAVSIKESPDGFISIYYASKCIKSEVVREIARFAGCHIYTESDEVLYANDNYVTLHCDSTGKKLLRFKEPCSPYEVYEKKYYGEGVTEIEFDAYLGETKMFRLVKGEATVKK
;
A
#
# COMPACT_ATOMS: atom_id res chain seq x y z
N GLU A 1 -21.78 14.53 21.69
CA GLU A 1 -20.70 14.45 20.68
C GLU A 1 -19.70 13.31 20.93
N ASN A 2 -19.21 13.07 22.16
CA ASN A 2 -18.11 12.10 22.38
C ASN A 2 -18.43 10.61 22.03
N ARG A 3 -19.61 10.07 22.37
CA ARG A 3 -19.97 8.65 22.10
C ARG A 3 -20.03 8.27 20.62
N TYR A 4 -20.47 9.21 19.77
CA TYR A 4 -20.52 8.99 18.32
C TYR A 4 -19.11 8.76 17.76
N PHE A 5 -18.15 9.59 18.14
CA PHE A 5 -16.77 9.45 17.68
C PHE A 5 -16.06 8.26 18.31
N MET A 6 -16.33 7.93 19.58
CA MET A 6 -15.81 6.70 20.21
C MET A 6 -16.24 5.46 19.42
N ASP A 7 -17.53 5.33 19.11
CA ASP A 7 -18.03 4.18 18.35
C ASP A 7 -17.52 4.17 16.90
N ARG A 8 -17.53 5.33 16.24
CA ARG A 8 -17.07 5.47 14.85
C ARG A 8 -15.58 5.14 14.69
N CYS A 9 -14.75 5.55 15.63
CA CYS A 9 -13.31 5.29 15.61
C CYS A 9 -12.92 3.99 16.35
N GLN A 10 -13.88 3.34 17.01
CA GLN A 10 -13.67 2.17 17.87
C GLN A 10 -12.61 2.42 18.96
N ILE A 11 -12.70 3.58 19.61
CA ILE A 11 -11.85 3.99 20.73
C ILE A 11 -12.75 4.13 21.95
N TYR A 12 -12.82 3.08 22.77
CA TYR A 12 -13.75 2.98 23.88
C TYR A 12 -13.09 3.20 25.24
N ASP A 13 -11.78 2.96 25.34
CA ASP A 13 -11.02 3.22 26.55
C ASP A 13 -9.63 3.88 26.30
N MET A 14 -8.88 4.05 27.38
CA MET A 14 -7.55 4.65 27.35
C MET A 14 -6.52 3.76 26.63
N THR A 15 -6.69 2.44 26.70
CA THR A 15 -5.82 1.47 26.00
C THR A 15 -5.95 1.63 24.50
N ASP A 16 -7.18 1.77 24.00
CA ASP A 16 -7.44 2.05 22.58
C ASP A 16 -6.77 3.36 22.16
N SER A 17 -6.96 4.42 22.97
CA SER A 17 -6.40 5.74 22.72
C SER A 17 -4.87 5.71 22.64
N ILE A 18 -4.23 5.06 23.62
CA ILE A 18 -2.78 4.89 23.68
C ILE A 18 -2.27 4.14 22.44
N ASN A 19 -2.91 3.02 22.06
CA ASN A 19 -2.46 2.23 20.92
C ASN A 19 -2.63 2.98 19.60
N VAL A 20 -3.72 3.70 19.39
CA VAL A 20 -3.87 4.56 18.20
C VAL A 20 -2.78 5.63 18.17
N MET A 21 -2.49 6.28 19.30
CA MET A 21 -1.40 7.28 19.36
C MET A 21 -0.01 6.66 19.13
N LYS A 22 0.24 5.43 19.58
CA LYS A 22 1.46 4.68 19.25
C LYS A 22 1.55 4.41 17.75
N ARG A 23 0.44 4.03 17.10
CA ARG A 23 0.39 3.76 15.65
C ARG A 23 0.71 5.01 14.85
N GLU A 24 0.07 6.13 15.15
CA GLU A 24 0.33 7.41 14.46
C GLU A 24 1.76 7.90 14.66
N PHE A 25 2.30 7.75 15.87
CA PHE A 25 3.70 8.07 16.13
C PHE A 25 4.66 7.14 15.36
N GLY A 26 4.38 5.83 15.35
CA GLY A 26 5.17 4.87 14.58
C GLY A 26 5.19 5.18 13.09
N ARG A 27 4.05 5.56 12.51
CA ARG A 27 3.97 6.09 11.14
C ARG A 27 4.87 7.31 10.97
N THR A 28 4.78 8.27 11.89
CA THR A 28 5.58 9.51 11.87
C THR A 28 7.08 9.21 11.79
N ILE A 29 7.57 8.32 12.66
CA ILE A 29 8.98 7.94 12.73
C ILE A 29 9.42 7.10 11.53
N CYS A 30 8.59 6.15 11.08
CA CYS A 30 8.96 5.25 9.99
C CYS A 30 8.91 5.95 8.63
N GLU A 31 7.91 6.82 8.42
CA GLU A 31 7.66 7.50 7.14
C GLU A 31 8.35 8.86 7.01
N ASP A 32 9.13 9.28 8.01
CA ASP A 32 9.75 10.62 8.04
C ASP A 32 8.76 11.75 7.70
N VAL A 33 7.58 11.70 8.31
CA VAL A 33 6.55 12.74 8.15
C VAL A 33 6.51 13.63 9.38
N GLN A 34 6.08 14.88 9.19
CA GLN A 34 5.92 15.81 10.30
C GLN A 34 4.58 15.57 11.00
N ALA A 35 4.57 15.72 12.33
CA ALA A 35 3.36 15.63 13.14
C ALA A 35 3.40 16.60 14.32
N TRP A 36 2.22 16.99 14.78
CA TRP A 36 2.01 17.64 16.08
C TRP A 36 1.17 16.72 16.97
N TRP A 37 1.38 16.79 18.29
CA TRP A 37 0.60 16.00 19.24
C TRP A 37 -0.80 16.58 19.52
N PHE A 38 -1.11 17.82 19.14
CA PHE A 38 -2.41 18.42 19.45
C PHE A 38 -2.84 19.46 18.43
N ASP A 39 -4.15 19.62 18.30
CA ASP A 39 -4.78 20.68 17.49
C ASP A 39 -4.89 21.98 18.31
N GLN A 40 -4.53 23.12 17.69
CA GLN A 40 -4.53 24.46 18.27
C GLN A 40 -5.80 25.29 17.98
N LEU A 41 -6.92 24.64 17.62
CA LEU A 41 -8.20 25.33 17.52
C LEU A 41 -8.54 26.11 18.80
N ILE A 42 -9.11 27.30 18.66
CA ILE A 42 -9.62 28.10 19.79
C ILE A 42 -10.75 27.28 20.46
N GLY A 43 -10.53 26.90 21.73
CA GLY A 43 -11.41 25.98 22.46
C GLY A 43 -11.05 24.49 22.29
N GLY A 44 -10.13 24.16 21.38
CA GLY A 44 -9.41 22.90 21.29
C GLY A 44 -8.61 22.69 22.56
N ARG A 45 -9.16 21.88 23.47
CA ARG A 45 -8.53 21.64 24.77
C ARG A 45 -7.36 20.68 24.56
N ARG A 46 -6.23 20.96 25.22
CA ARG A 46 -5.12 20.01 25.37
C ARG A 46 -5.64 18.67 25.88
N TYR A 47 -4.87 17.59 25.66
CA TYR A 47 -5.12 16.33 26.35
C TYR A 47 -5.26 16.57 27.87
N LYS A 48 -6.23 15.89 28.49
CA LYS A 48 -6.59 16.10 29.89
C LYS A 48 -6.14 14.95 30.80
N TYR A 49 -5.55 13.91 30.23
CA TYR A 49 -5.25 12.66 30.90
C TYR A 49 -3.74 12.52 31.09
N PRO A 50 -3.23 12.35 32.33
CA PRO A 50 -1.81 12.17 32.61
C PRO A 50 -1.16 11.05 31.78
N GLU A 51 -1.89 9.96 31.54
CA GLU A 51 -1.44 8.79 30.78
C GLU A 51 -1.02 9.16 29.34
N ILE A 52 -1.70 10.15 28.75
CA ILE A 52 -1.35 10.65 27.42
C ILE A 52 -0.06 11.48 27.46
N TYR A 53 0.15 12.28 28.51
CA TYR A 53 1.41 13.01 28.67
C TYR A 53 2.59 12.08 28.95
N ASP A 54 2.37 11.00 29.71
CA ASP A 54 3.38 9.97 29.94
C ASP A 54 3.76 9.27 28.62
N LEU A 55 2.77 8.97 27.76
CA LEU A 55 3.03 8.44 26.42
C LEU A 55 3.83 9.43 25.57
N ILE A 56 3.42 10.71 25.54
CA ILE A 56 4.11 11.76 24.78
C ILE A 56 5.55 11.93 25.25
N SER A 57 5.81 11.86 26.56
CA SER A 57 7.17 11.93 27.12
C SER A 57 8.04 10.78 26.61
N LYS A 58 7.52 9.55 26.59
CA LYS A 58 8.22 8.39 26.00
C LYS A 58 8.46 8.57 24.50
N GLN A 59 7.46 9.04 23.77
CA GLN A 59 7.54 9.30 22.33
C GLN A 59 8.58 10.39 22.00
N GLN A 60 8.70 11.44 22.82
CA GLN A 60 9.75 12.43 22.65
C GLN A 60 11.15 11.82 22.80
N ALA A 61 11.37 10.97 23.79
CA ALA A 61 12.65 10.29 23.95
C ALA A 61 12.99 9.41 22.73
N ILE A 62 12.01 8.64 22.23
CA ILE A 62 12.16 7.82 21.01
C ILE A 62 12.45 8.71 19.79
N ALA A 63 11.76 9.83 19.64
CA ALA A 63 11.94 10.75 18.52
C ALA A 63 13.34 11.39 18.52
N HIS A 64 13.85 11.82 19.67
CA HIS A 64 15.21 12.35 19.79
C HIS A 64 16.27 11.32 19.36
N GLU A 65 16.09 10.05 19.75
CA GLU A 65 16.96 8.97 19.29
C GLU A 65 16.84 8.78 17.78
N ALA A 66 15.63 8.64 17.26
CA ALA A 66 15.39 8.41 15.83
C ALA A 66 15.98 9.52 14.96
N TYR A 67 15.84 10.79 15.35
CA TYR A 67 16.39 11.94 14.63
C TYR A 67 17.92 12.05 14.68
N SER A 68 18.57 11.34 15.61
CA SER A 68 20.04 11.26 15.64
C SER A 68 20.61 10.23 14.67
N GLN A 69 19.77 9.38 14.08
CA GLN A 69 20.17 8.28 13.18
C GLN A 69 20.02 8.66 11.70
N ASN A 70 20.56 7.82 10.81
CA ASN A 70 20.29 7.95 9.38
C ASN A 70 18.86 7.51 9.08
N ARG A 71 18.07 8.39 8.45
CA ARG A 71 16.64 8.19 8.20
C ARG A 71 16.30 8.09 6.71
N VAL A 72 17.29 7.90 5.84
CA VAL A 72 17.06 7.66 4.41
C VAL A 72 16.19 6.40 4.25
N LYS A 73 15.06 6.54 3.56
CA LYS A 73 14.15 5.43 3.27
C LYS A 73 14.78 4.46 2.27
N LYS A 74 14.51 3.16 2.49
CA LYS A 74 14.96 2.05 1.64
C LYS A 74 13.81 1.06 1.44
N SER A 75 12.65 1.58 1.08
CA SER A 75 11.46 0.80 0.73
C SER A 75 11.70 0.07 -0.59
N ASP A 76 11.16 -1.14 -0.74
CA ASP A 76 11.30 -1.92 -1.98
C ASP A 76 10.18 -1.60 -3.00
N ILE A 77 9.13 -0.89 -2.56
CA ILE A 77 7.90 -0.63 -3.30
C ILE A 77 7.69 0.88 -3.44
N ALA A 78 7.37 1.33 -4.66
CA ALA A 78 6.88 2.68 -4.93
C ALA A 78 5.44 2.66 -5.45
N LEU A 79 4.57 3.46 -4.82
CA LEU A 79 3.24 3.80 -5.32
C LEU A 79 3.33 5.06 -6.18
N ILE A 80 2.94 4.93 -7.44
CA ILE A 80 2.92 6.00 -8.42
C ILE A 80 1.49 6.40 -8.74
N PHE A 81 1.20 7.70 -8.64
CA PHE A 81 -0.12 8.26 -8.90
C PHE A 81 -0.01 9.61 -9.60
N ASP A 82 -1.13 10.08 -10.14
CA ASP A 82 -1.21 11.34 -10.88
C ASP A 82 -2.36 12.20 -10.36
N GLU A 83 -2.11 13.50 -10.17
CA GLU A 83 -3.11 14.46 -9.70
C GLU A 83 -4.06 14.87 -10.82
N GLU A 84 -3.58 14.91 -12.06
CA GLU A 84 -4.37 15.38 -13.21
C GLU A 84 -5.42 14.36 -13.64
N SER A 85 -5.09 13.07 -13.53
CA SER A 85 -5.99 11.96 -13.84
C SER A 85 -7.27 11.98 -13.00
N MET A 86 -7.23 12.55 -11.78
CA MET A 86 -8.44 12.72 -10.95
C MET A 86 -9.48 13.65 -11.59
N GLN A 87 -9.06 14.55 -12.49
CA GLN A 87 -9.94 15.49 -13.20
C GLN A 87 -10.58 14.86 -14.45
N SER A 88 -10.04 13.73 -14.91
CA SER A 88 -10.48 13.05 -16.13
C SER A 88 -11.49 11.92 -15.89
N VAL A 89 -11.76 11.58 -14.63
CA VAL A 89 -12.66 10.48 -14.26
C VAL A 89 -13.69 10.92 -13.21
N SER A 90 -14.72 10.11 -13.01
CA SER A 90 -15.72 10.34 -11.97
C SER A 90 -15.12 10.28 -10.56
N PHE A 91 -15.71 11.04 -9.62
CA PHE A 91 -15.37 10.96 -8.19
C PHE A 91 -15.35 9.52 -7.67
N GLN A 92 -16.31 8.69 -8.13
CA GLN A 92 -16.36 7.26 -7.82
C GLN A 92 -15.07 6.55 -8.20
N THR A 93 -14.57 6.73 -9.42
CA THR A 93 -13.35 6.07 -9.91
C THR A 93 -12.11 6.56 -9.17
N SER A 94 -11.99 7.86 -8.93
CA SER A 94 -10.89 8.44 -8.13
C SER A 94 -10.88 7.89 -6.72
N ARG A 95 -12.04 7.88 -6.05
CA ARG A 95 -12.17 7.32 -4.70
C ARG A 95 -11.80 5.84 -4.67
N ASP A 96 -12.33 5.04 -5.59
CA ASP A 96 -12.12 3.59 -5.58
C ASP A 96 -10.66 3.22 -5.84
N THR A 97 -10.05 3.85 -6.85
CA THR A 97 -8.72 3.45 -7.29
C THR A 97 -7.59 4.05 -6.45
N PHE A 98 -7.77 5.28 -5.99
CA PHE A 98 -6.74 5.99 -5.24
C PHE A 98 -7.07 6.06 -3.75
N GLU A 99 -8.16 6.72 -3.35
CA GLU A 99 -8.43 7.00 -1.93
C GLU A 99 -8.60 5.73 -1.10
N LEU A 100 -9.37 4.75 -1.59
CA LEU A 100 -9.64 3.53 -0.84
C LEU A 100 -8.40 2.64 -0.77
N PHE A 101 -7.73 2.44 -1.89
CA PHE A 101 -6.51 1.63 -1.92
C PHE A 101 -5.41 2.24 -1.04
N ARG A 102 -5.13 3.53 -1.23
CA ARG A 102 -4.09 4.26 -0.49
C ARG A 102 -4.33 4.24 1.02
N ASN A 103 -5.55 4.48 1.45
CA ASN A 103 -5.86 4.65 2.88
C ASN A 103 -6.13 3.34 3.63
N TYR A 104 -6.59 2.29 2.95
CA TYR A 104 -7.06 1.06 3.64
C TYR A 104 -6.24 -0.19 3.34
N GLU A 105 -5.53 -0.26 2.22
CA GLU A 105 -4.78 -1.46 1.84
C GLU A 105 -3.26 -1.27 1.93
N MET A 106 -2.70 -0.10 1.61
CA MET A 106 -1.25 0.05 1.48
C MET A 106 -0.47 -0.31 2.73
N ALA A 107 -0.89 0.19 3.89
CA ALA A 107 -0.20 -0.07 5.14
C ALA A 107 -0.37 -1.53 5.62
N ARG A 108 -1.18 -2.35 4.94
CA ARG A 108 -1.47 -3.75 5.30
C ARG A 108 -0.77 -4.77 4.41
N ILE A 109 0.03 -4.32 3.44
CA ILE A 109 0.83 -5.21 2.59
C ILE A 109 1.85 -6.02 3.40
N GLY A 110 2.26 -5.49 4.56
CA GLY A 110 3.35 -6.07 5.34
C GLY A 110 4.73 -5.61 4.88
N ALA A 111 4.80 -4.56 4.05
CA ALA A 111 6.03 -3.90 3.62
C ALA A 111 5.85 -2.38 3.55
N PRO A 112 6.90 -1.57 3.78
CA PRO A 112 6.84 -0.11 3.62
C PRO A 112 6.73 0.27 2.14
N VAL A 113 6.02 1.36 1.85
CA VAL A 113 5.71 1.84 0.49
C VAL A 113 5.98 3.34 0.41
N ASP A 114 6.89 3.72 -0.48
CA ASP A 114 7.13 5.14 -0.77
C ASP A 114 6.10 5.63 -1.81
N GLN A 115 5.76 6.92 -1.75
CA GLN A 115 4.68 7.51 -2.55
C GLN A 115 5.23 8.66 -3.40
N TYR A 116 4.94 8.61 -4.70
CA TYR A 116 5.43 9.57 -5.69
C TYR A 116 4.35 9.92 -6.70
N TYR A 117 4.44 11.14 -7.24
CA TYR A 117 3.75 11.48 -8.46
C TYR A 117 4.47 10.83 -9.66
N HIS A 118 3.76 10.61 -10.78
CA HIS A 118 4.38 10.00 -11.96
C HIS A 118 5.53 10.86 -12.52
N ASN A 119 5.43 12.18 -12.42
CA ASN A 119 6.46 13.11 -12.90
C ASN A 119 7.72 13.13 -12.00
N ASP A 120 7.65 12.67 -10.74
CA ASP A 120 8.84 12.45 -9.90
C ASP A 120 9.77 11.38 -10.49
N MET A 121 9.26 10.51 -11.38
CA MET A 121 10.08 9.50 -12.07
C MET A 121 11.13 10.10 -13.01
N ALA A 122 10.99 11.38 -13.38
CA ALA A 122 11.99 12.13 -14.13
C ALA A 122 13.14 12.65 -13.24
N ASP A 123 12.96 12.72 -11.91
CA ASP A 123 14.01 13.17 -11.01
C ASP A 123 15.12 12.10 -10.90
N PRO A 124 16.37 12.42 -11.27
CA PRO A 124 17.49 11.49 -11.13
C PRO A 124 17.75 11.05 -9.67
N ASN A 125 17.24 11.78 -8.68
CA ASN A 125 17.34 11.44 -7.26
C ASN A 125 16.26 10.48 -6.78
N MET A 126 15.23 10.19 -7.59
CA MET A 126 14.21 9.22 -7.21
C MET A 126 14.85 7.81 -7.12
N PRO A 127 14.78 7.13 -5.96
CA PRO A 127 15.40 5.82 -5.77
C PRO A 127 14.90 4.75 -6.75
N SER A 128 15.67 3.67 -6.86
CA SER A 128 15.26 2.46 -7.58
C SER A 128 14.40 1.59 -6.67
N TYR A 129 13.35 1.00 -7.23
CA TYR A 129 12.42 0.11 -6.52
C TYR A 129 12.33 -1.22 -7.26
N LYS A 130 11.96 -2.28 -6.53
CA LYS A 130 11.73 -3.61 -7.11
C LYS A 130 10.32 -3.74 -7.67
N LEU A 131 9.37 -3.02 -7.09
CA LEU A 131 7.98 -2.96 -7.53
C LEU A 131 7.50 -1.51 -7.66
N TYR A 132 6.96 -1.17 -8.83
CA TYR A 132 6.22 0.06 -9.08
C TYR A 132 4.73 -0.26 -9.23
N ILE A 133 3.88 0.43 -8.47
CA ILE A 133 2.42 0.26 -8.49
C ILE A 133 1.77 1.53 -9.04
N PHE A 134 1.15 1.43 -10.21
CA PHE A 134 0.48 2.52 -10.91
C PHE A 134 -1.03 2.40 -10.75
N VAL A 135 -1.63 3.31 -9.97
CA VAL A 135 -3.04 3.18 -9.58
C VAL A 135 -3.99 4.05 -10.39
N ASN A 136 -3.67 5.30 -10.65
CA ASN A 136 -4.56 6.23 -11.35
C ASN A 136 -3.83 7.04 -12.44
N THR A 137 -2.76 6.50 -13.01
CA THR A 137 -1.99 7.17 -14.07
C THR A 137 -2.70 7.01 -15.42
N TYR A 138 -3.85 7.63 -15.60
CA TYR A 138 -4.69 7.49 -16.80
C TYR A 138 -4.26 8.46 -17.90
N LEU A 139 -3.78 9.63 -17.52
CA LEU A 139 -3.32 10.70 -18.39
C LEU A 139 -1.80 10.74 -18.38
N LEU A 140 -1.17 10.49 -19.52
CA LEU A 140 0.28 10.51 -19.68
C LEU A 140 0.63 10.99 -21.08
N SER A 141 1.62 11.88 -21.17
CA SER A 141 2.26 12.24 -22.42
C SER A 141 3.22 11.16 -22.93
N ALA A 142 3.58 11.24 -24.21
CA ALA A 142 4.52 10.31 -24.82
C ALA A 142 5.89 10.36 -24.13
N GLU A 143 6.34 11.55 -23.75
CA GLU A 143 7.59 11.76 -23.02
C GLU A 143 7.53 11.11 -21.62
N GLU A 144 6.45 11.33 -20.87
CA GLU A 144 6.28 10.74 -19.54
C GLU A 144 6.24 9.20 -19.60
N ARG A 145 5.57 8.61 -20.61
CA ARG A 145 5.59 7.15 -20.82
C ARG A 145 7.00 6.62 -21.04
N GLU A 146 7.81 7.30 -21.85
CA GLU A 146 9.20 6.88 -22.08
C GLU A 146 10.06 7.00 -20.81
N ILE A 147 9.87 8.06 -20.02
CA ILE A 147 10.55 8.23 -18.72
C ILE A 147 10.18 7.09 -17.78
N ILE A 148 8.88 6.78 -17.66
CA ILE A 148 8.37 5.69 -16.82
C ILE A 148 9.01 4.37 -17.22
N LYS A 149 8.93 3.99 -18.50
CA LYS A 149 9.50 2.74 -19.01
C LYS A 149 11.00 2.66 -18.83
N ALA A 150 11.73 3.73 -19.13
CA ALA A 150 13.18 3.79 -18.98
C ALA A 150 13.59 3.55 -17.52
N LYS A 151 12.87 4.13 -16.56
CA LYS A 151 13.14 3.94 -15.13
C LYS A 151 12.85 2.51 -14.67
N ILE A 152 11.68 1.95 -15.01
CA ILE A 152 11.31 0.57 -14.64
C ILE A 152 12.33 -0.43 -15.23
N LYS A 153 12.69 -0.25 -16.51
CA LYS A 153 13.70 -1.07 -17.21
C LYS A 153 15.06 -0.99 -16.54
N ARG A 154 15.54 0.23 -16.27
CA ARG A 154 16.83 0.47 -15.60
C ARG A 154 16.90 -0.24 -14.25
N ASP A 155 15.79 -0.23 -13.52
CA ASP A 155 15.71 -0.80 -12.18
C ASP A 155 15.46 -2.33 -12.21
N GLY A 156 15.20 -2.93 -13.37
CA GLY A 156 14.88 -4.35 -13.51
C GLY A 156 13.61 -4.74 -12.75
N ALA A 157 12.67 -3.81 -12.65
CA ALA A 157 11.54 -3.88 -11.72
C ALA A 157 10.32 -4.59 -12.30
N VAL A 158 9.39 -4.94 -11.41
CA VAL A 158 8.02 -5.33 -11.77
C VAL A 158 7.15 -4.07 -11.78
N ALA A 159 6.30 -3.92 -12.79
CA ALA A 159 5.30 -2.87 -12.87
C ALA A 159 3.89 -3.47 -12.75
N LEU A 160 3.12 -2.96 -11.79
CA LEU A 160 1.72 -3.31 -11.59
C LEU A 160 0.83 -2.15 -12.04
N TRP A 161 -0.01 -2.37 -13.05
CA TRP A 161 -0.90 -1.36 -13.62
C TRP A 161 -2.36 -1.65 -13.29
N LEU A 162 -3.07 -0.66 -12.74
CA LEU A 162 -4.49 -0.78 -12.44
C LEU A 162 -5.34 -0.07 -13.51
N TYR A 163 -6.37 -0.77 -13.97
CA TYR A 163 -7.45 -0.25 -14.80
C TYR A 163 -7.04 0.38 -16.15
N ALA A 164 -6.76 1.67 -16.25
CA ALA A 164 -6.65 2.38 -17.54
C ALA A 164 -5.31 3.12 -17.73
N PRO A 165 -4.16 2.49 -17.41
CA PRO A 165 -2.86 3.16 -17.39
C PRO A 165 -2.50 3.78 -18.76
N GLY A 166 -2.33 5.10 -18.79
CA GLY A 166 -1.91 5.84 -19.98
C GLY A 166 -2.94 5.86 -21.11
N PHE A 167 -4.22 5.58 -20.86
CA PHE A 167 -5.26 5.58 -21.91
C PHE A 167 -5.44 6.96 -22.57
N ILE A 168 -5.20 8.04 -21.82
CA ILE A 168 -5.35 9.42 -22.28
C ILE A 168 -3.98 10.03 -22.57
N GLU A 169 -3.76 10.39 -23.83
CA GLU A 169 -2.62 11.17 -24.29
C GLU A 169 -3.11 12.58 -24.66
N PRO A 170 -2.82 13.61 -23.85
CA PRO A 170 -3.43 14.93 -24.01
C PRO A 170 -3.04 15.65 -25.30
N MET A 171 -1.87 15.31 -25.87
CA MET A 171 -1.27 15.98 -27.04
C MET A 171 -1.41 15.18 -28.35
N ALA A 172 -1.96 13.97 -28.32
CA ALA A 172 -2.21 13.18 -29.53
C ALA A 172 -3.42 13.68 -30.31
N GLU A 173 -3.44 13.38 -31.61
CA GLU A 173 -4.63 13.56 -32.46
C GLU A 173 -5.79 12.69 -31.94
N GLU A 174 -5.55 11.39 -31.75
CA GLU A 174 -6.44 10.49 -31.02
C GLU A 174 -6.04 10.47 -29.54
N LYS A 175 -6.75 11.22 -28.71
CA LYS A 175 -6.39 11.36 -27.29
C LYS A 175 -6.68 10.14 -26.43
N MET A 176 -7.73 9.38 -26.75
CA MET A 176 -8.17 8.22 -25.97
C MET A 176 -8.00 6.98 -26.81
N SER A 177 -6.97 6.18 -26.54
CA SER A 177 -6.63 5.02 -27.37
C SER A 177 -5.95 3.91 -26.56
N VAL A 178 -6.27 2.66 -26.88
CA VAL A 178 -5.57 1.49 -26.32
C VAL A 178 -4.15 1.37 -26.81
N GLU A 179 -3.81 1.99 -27.95
CA GLU A 179 -2.42 2.04 -28.42
C GLU A 179 -1.52 2.80 -27.44
N HIS A 180 -2.09 3.77 -26.71
CA HIS A 180 -1.37 4.49 -25.66
C HIS A 180 -1.07 3.60 -24.45
N MET A 181 -2.03 2.75 -24.06
CA MET A 181 -1.87 1.77 -23.00
C MET A 181 -0.87 0.67 -23.39
N LYS A 182 -0.93 0.23 -24.64
CA LYS A 182 0.03 -0.73 -25.22
C LYS A 182 1.45 -0.17 -25.21
N ALA A 183 1.63 1.08 -25.65
CA ALA A 183 2.93 1.73 -25.67
C ALA A 183 3.58 1.86 -24.29
N LEU A 184 2.77 1.91 -23.21
CA LEU A 184 3.23 1.98 -21.82
C LEU A 184 3.46 0.59 -21.19
N THR A 185 2.47 -0.29 -21.30
CA THR A 185 2.42 -1.56 -20.54
C THR A 185 2.95 -2.75 -21.33
N GLY A 186 3.04 -2.61 -22.65
CA GLY A 186 3.39 -3.65 -23.59
C GLY A 186 2.22 -4.52 -24.05
N PHE A 187 1.09 -4.55 -23.36
CA PHE A 187 -0.04 -5.44 -23.69
C PHE A 187 -0.87 -4.94 -24.88
N ASP A 188 -1.38 -5.86 -25.69
CA ASP A 188 -2.47 -5.56 -26.63
C ASP A 188 -3.81 -5.49 -25.88
N PHE A 189 -4.62 -4.46 -26.19
CA PHE A 189 -5.92 -4.27 -25.57
C PHE A 189 -7.04 -4.07 -26.58
N GLU A 190 -8.26 -4.39 -26.14
CA GLU A 190 -9.51 -3.97 -26.76
C GLU A 190 -10.34 -3.15 -25.77
N VAL A 191 -10.99 -2.09 -26.27
CA VAL A 191 -11.96 -1.30 -25.50
C VAL A 191 -13.34 -1.92 -25.65
N ILE A 192 -13.95 -2.27 -24.51
CA ILE A 192 -15.35 -2.65 -24.43
C ILE A 192 -16.09 -1.47 -23.77
N ASP A 193 -16.80 -0.69 -24.58
CA ASP A 193 -17.56 0.50 -24.16
C ASP A 193 -18.91 0.12 -23.53
N GLU A 194 -18.87 -0.73 -22.51
CA GLU A 194 -20.02 -1.18 -21.74
C GLU A 194 -19.68 -1.29 -20.25
N ARG A 195 -20.70 -1.24 -19.40
CA ARG A 195 -20.52 -1.47 -17.96
C ARG A 195 -20.09 -2.91 -17.72
N TYR A 196 -19.01 -3.07 -16.97
CA TYR A 196 -18.39 -4.36 -16.77
C TYR A 196 -18.14 -4.68 -15.29
N ASP A 197 -18.40 -5.91 -14.86
CA ASP A 197 -18.14 -6.36 -13.48
C ASP A 197 -16.68 -6.82 -13.35
N ALA A 198 -15.95 -6.20 -12.43
CA ALA A 198 -14.54 -6.50 -12.19
C ALA A 198 -14.32 -7.69 -11.26
N VAL A 199 -15.37 -8.34 -10.75
CA VAL A 199 -15.22 -9.43 -9.78
C VAL A 199 -14.68 -10.70 -10.45
N PHE A 200 -13.60 -11.23 -9.88
CA PHE A 200 -12.90 -12.40 -10.42
C PHE A 200 -12.45 -13.39 -9.35
N ARG A 201 -11.95 -14.54 -9.82
CA ARG A 201 -11.22 -15.54 -9.04
C ARG A 201 -9.87 -15.83 -9.69
N TRP A 202 -8.90 -16.28 -8.89
CA TRP A 202 -7.64 -16.81 -9.39
C TRP A 202 -7.85 -18.23 -9.95
N ASN A 203 -8.37 -18.31 -11.16
CA ASN A 203 -8.73 -19.54 -11.87
C ASN A 203 -8.05 -19.66 -13.24
N GLY A 204 -7.06 -18.81 -13.52
CA GLY A 204 -6.24 -18.90 -14.72
C GLY A 204 -5.04 -19.84 -14.53
N GLU A 205 -3.97 -19.54 -15.25
CA GLU A 205 -2.76 -20.36 -15.27
C GLU A 205 -2.01 -20.31 -13.94
N ALA A 206 -1.55 -21.47 -13.45
CA ALA A 206 -0.95 -21.63 -12.11
C ALA A 206 0.38 -20.86 -11.92
N HIS A 207 0.36 -19.72 -11.25
CA HIS A 207 1.52 -18.84 -11.04
C HIS A 207 1.85 -18.71 -9.54
N GLU A 208 3.10 -18.40 -9.20
CA GLU A 208 3.52 -18.25 -7.79
C GLU A 208 2.74 -17.14 -7.05
N ILE A 209 2.52 -15.99 -7.70
CA ILE A 209 1.66 -14.88 -7.24
C ILE A 209 0.29 -15.37 -6.74
N SER A 210 -0.31 -16.36 -7.41
CA SER A 210 -1.67 -16.82 -7.11
C SER A 210 -1.72 -18.10 -6.29
N SER A 211 -0.57 -18.65 -5.89
CA SER A 211 -0.47 -20.00 -5.32
C SER A 211 -1.07 -20.15 -3.92
N SER A 212 -1.04 -19.07 -3.13
CA SER A 212 -1.49 -19.04 -1.74
C SER A 212 -2.97 -18.64 -1.57
N PHE A 213 -3.62 -18.13 -2.62
CA PHE A 213 -4.98 -17.61 -2.52
C PHE A 213 -6.04 -18.70 -2.42
N ASP A 214 -7.08 -18.43 -1.63
CA ASP A 214 -8.28 -19.26 -1.61
C ASP A 214 -8.99 -19.18 -2.97
N LYS A 215 -9.09 -20.32 -3.65
CA LYS A 215 -9.76 -20.47 -4.95
C LYS A 215 -11.24 -20.07 -4.94
N ARG A 216 -11.86 -19.97 -3.76
CA ARG A 216 -13.26 -19.56 -3.59
C ARG A 216 -13.42 -18.08 -3.25
N ALA A 217 -12.37 -17.42 -2.76
CA ALA A 217 -12.37 -16.00 -2.43
C ALA A 217 -12.66 -15.14 -3.66
N LEU A 218 -13.22 -13.95 -3.43
CA LEU A 218 -13.59 -13.00 -4.48
C LEU A 218 -12.63 -11.81 -4.46
N TYR A 219 -12.17 -11.43 -5.65
CA TYR A 219 -11.25 -10.33 -5.89
C TYR A 219 -11.87 -9.30 -6.84
N GLY A 220 -11.19 -8.18 -7.06
CA GLY A 220 -11.69 -7.08 -7.89
C GLY A 220 -12.73 -6.18 -7.22
N LYS A 221 -12.90 -6.30 -5.89
CA LYS A 221 -13.80 -5.47 -5.07
C LYS A 221 -13.22 -5.27 -3.66
N PHE A 222 -13.65 -4.20 -2.98
CA PHE A 222 -13.38 -4.00 -1.56
C PHE A 222 -14.47 -4.64 -0.69
N ASP A 223 -14.04 -5.43 0.30
CA ASP A 223 -14.90 -6.06 1.31
C ASP A 223 -14.45 -5.75 2.75
N ARG A 224 -13.33 -5.04 2.94
CA ARG A 224 -12.87 -4.58 4.26
C ARG A 224 -13.81 -3.51 4.83
N ARG A 225 -14.07 -3.60 6.15
CA ARG A 225 -14.78 -2.54 6.89
C ARG A 225 -13.95 -1.25 6.85
N ARG A 226 -14.63 -0.13 6.60
CA ARG A 226 -14.02 1.20 6.49
C ARG A 226 -14.60 2.14 7.54
N THR A 227 -13.75 2.97 8.15
CA THR A 227 -14.14 4.01 9.10
C THR A 227 -13.56 5.34 8.62
N MET A 228 -14.32 6.06 7.80
CA MET A 228 -13.87 7.35 7.25
C MET A 228 -14.21 8.51 8.19
N MET A 229 -13.23 9.36 8.51
CA MET A 229 -13.45 10.49 9.43
C MET A 229 -14.16 11.69 8.80
N LEU A 230 -14.05 11.90 7.48
CA LEU A 230 -14.35 13.18 6.83
C LEU A 230 -15.64 13.24 6.00
N MET A 231 -16.33 12.13 5.71
CA MET A 231 -17.64 12.19 5.05
C MET A 231 -18.69 11.30 5.71
N SER A 232 -19.90 11.85 5.79
CA SER A 232 -21.09 11.41 6.50
C SER A 232 -21.71 10.07 6.07
N THR A 233 -20.95 9.15 5.48
CA THR A 233 -21.48 7.82 5.12
C THR A 233 -20.97 6.81 6.13
N ASN A 234 -21.77 6.59 7.18
CA ASN A 234 -21.55 5.57 8.20
C ASN A 234 -22.01 4.18 7.74
N ASP A 235 -22.00 3.90 6.43
CA ASP A 235 -22.37 2.56 6.00
C ASP A 235 -21.19 1.63 6.27
N PRO A 236 -21.37 0.53 7.02
CA PRO A 236 -20.61 -0.67 6.76
C PRO A 236 -20.99 -1.11 5.35
N ILE A 237 -20.38 -0.51 4.31
CA ILE A 237 -20.79 -0.72 2.92
C ILE A 237 -20.35 -2.13 2.52
N SER A 238 -21.16 -3.12 2.88
CA SER A 238 -20.91 -4.55 2.65
C SER A 238 -21.01 -4.94 1.18
N ARG A 239 -21.41 -4.01 0.30
CA ARG A 239 -21.56 -4.23 -1.14
C ARG A 239 -21.23 -2.94 -1.91
N TYR A 240 -19.94 -2.67 -2.15
CA TYR A 240 -19.56 -1.77 -3.23
C TYR A 240 -19.69 -2.54 -4.55
N ASP A 241 -20.66 -2.15 -5.37
CA ASP A 241 -20.68 -2.58 -6.77
C ASP A 241 -19.53 -1.87 -7.48
N THR A 242 -18.38 -2.54 -7.52
CA THR A 242 -17.24 -2.08 -8.31
C THR A 242 -17.51 -2.46 -9.75
N TYR A 243 -17.59 -1.48 -10.64
CA TYR A 243 -17.71 -1.72 -12.08
C TYR A 243 -16.69 -0.87 -12.85
N LEU A 244 -16.40 -1.31 -14.06
CA LEU A 244 -15.52 -0.67 -15.03
C LEU A 244 -16.37 -0.11 -16.17
N TYR A 245 -16.01 1.07 -16.65
CA TYR A 245 -16.63 1.70 -17.80
C TYR A 245 -15.68 2.78 -18.36
N PRO A 246 -15.07 2.57 -19.53
CA PRO A 246 -15.10 1.33 -20.32
C PRO A 246 -14.30 0.19 -19.65
N PHE A 247 -14.38 -1.02 -20.19
CA PHE A 247 -13.49 -2.13 -19.81
C PHE A 247 -12.37 -2.29 -20.83
N PHE A 248 -11.14 -2.43 -20.35
CA PHE A 248 -9.96 -2.65 -21.19
C PHE A 248 -9.54 -4.11 -21.08
N ARG A 249 -9.93 -4.90 -22.09
CA ARG A 249 -9.64 -6.32 -22.19
C ARG A 249 -8.23 -6.52 -22.72
N VAL A 250 -7.42 -7.36 -22.07
CA VAL A 250 -6.15 -7.83 -22.65
C VAL A 250 -6.47 -8.80 -23.79
N ALA A 251 -6.06 -8.45 -25.01
CA ALA A 251 -6.22 -9.24 -26.24
C ALA A 251 -4.85 -9.71 -26.78
N ASP A 252 -3.91 -9.92 -25.86
CA ASP A 252 -2.51 -10.28 -26.12
C ASP A 252 -2.32 -11.80 -26.03
N LYS A 253 -1.78 -12.41 -27.09
CA LYS A 253 -1.56 -13.87 -27.16
C LYS A 253 -0.31 -14.33 -26.42
N ASP A 254 0.63 -13.42 -26.18
CA ASP A 254 1.88 -13.69 -25.48
C ASP A 254 1.73 -13.40 -23.98
N ALA A 255 0.61 -12.80 -23.57
CA ALA A 255 0.27 -12.60 -22.17
C ALA A 255 -0.20 -13.89 -21.51
N ARG A 256 0.30 -14.12 -20.30
CA ARG A 256 -0.15 -15.20 -19.44
C ARG A 256 -1.30 -14.73 -18.56
N ILE A 257 -2.42 -15.45 -18.56
CA ILE A 257 -3.64 -15.02 -17.87
C ILE A 257 -3.78 -15.76 -16.53
N LEU A 258 -3.74 -15.01 -15.43
CA LEU A 258 -3.72 -15.59 -14.07
C LEU A 258 -5.13 -15.69 -13.45
N ALA A 259 -6.07 -14.89 -13.93
CA ALA A 259 -7.41 -14.82 -13.40
C ALA A 259 -8.42 -14.40 -14.46
N TYR A 260 -9.66 -14.87 -14.33
CA TYR A 260 -10.79 -14.51 -15.17
C TYR A 260 -11.95 -13.97 -14.34
N THR A 261 -12.66 -12.99 -14.90
CA THR A 261 -13.89 -12.47 -14.31
C THR A 261 -14.97 -13.54 -14.24
N LEU A 262 -15.89 -13.42 -13.28
CA LEU A 262 -16.88 -14.46 -13.02
C LEU A 262 -18.09 -14.43 -13.94
N THR A 263 -18.50 -13.25 -14.39
CA THR A 263 -19.73 -13.05 -15.16
C THR A 263 -19.53 -13.18 -16.66
N THR A 264 -18.34 -12.81 -17.12
CA THR A 264 -18.04 -12.55 -18.53
C THR A 264 -16.80 -13.31 -19.02
N HIS A 265 -16.05 -13.93 -18.10
CA HIS A 265 -14.89 -14.77 -18.40
C HIS A 265 -13.77 -14.07 -19.18
N GLU A 266 -13.59 -12.75 -19.02
CA GLU A 266 -12.46 -12.05 -19.63
C GLU A 266 -11.25 -12.02 -18.69
N PRO A 267 -10.03 -11.81 -19.24
CA PRO A 267 -8.82 -11.64 -18.45
C PRO A 267 -8.96 -10.56 -17.38
N ALA A 268 -8.80 -10.95 -16.11
CA ALA A 268 -8.83 -10.05 -14.96
C ALA A 268 -7.43 -9.67 -14.46
N VAL A 269 -6.48 -10.61 -14.54
CA VAL A 269 -5.08 -10.39 -14.20
C VAL A 269 -4.21 -11.04 -15.25
N SER A 270 -3.31 -10.26 -15.85
CA SER A 270 -2.41 -10.72 -16.91
C SER A 270 -0.97 -10.35 -16.55
N ILE A 271 -0.02 -11.21 -16.90
CA ILE A 271 1.41 -10.97 -16.70
C ILE A 271 2.18 -11.25 -17.99
N LYS A 272 3.19 -10.42 -18.30
CA LYS A 272 4.16 -10.72 -19.34
C LYS A 272 5.49 -9.98 -19.14
N GLU A 273 6.53 -10.43 -19.82
CA GLU A 273 7.73 -9.62 -20.03
C GLU A 273 7.40 -8.57 -21.11
N SER A 274 7.59 -7.30 -20.78
CA SER A 274 7.36 -6.21 -21.72
C SER A 274 8.44 -6.22 -22.82
N PRO A 275 8.15 -5.70 -24.02
CA PRO A 275 9.18 -5.52 -25.06
C PRO A 275 10.37 -4.66 -24.59
N ASP A 276 10.17 -3.84 -23.57
CA ASP A 276 11.19 -2.98 -22.97
C ASP A 276 12.08 -3.72 -21.96
N GLY A 277 11.76 -4.95 -21.55
CA GLY A 277 12.60 -5.81 -20.71
C GLY A 277 12.31 -5.76 -19.21
N PHE A 278 11.12 -5.30 -18.82
CA PHE A 278 10.63 -5.37 -17.44
C PHE A 278 9.39 -6.27 -17.34
N ILE A 279 9.03 -6.72 -16.15
CA ILE A 279 7.82 -7.54 -15.98
C ILE A 279 6.62 -6.63 -15.79
N SER A 280 5.60 -6.81 -16.63
CA SER A 280 4.36 -6.03 -16.64
C SER A 280 3.21 -6.90 -16.13
N ILE A 281 2.51 -6.43 -15.09
CA ILE A 281 1.31 -7.06 -14.53
C ILE A 281 0.15 -6.08 -14.72
N TYR A 282 -0.84 -6.47 -15.50
CA TYR A 282 -2.07 -5.70 -15.66
C TYR A 282 -3.18 -6.28 -14.79
N TYR A 283 -3.77 -5.43 -13.95
CA TYR A 283 -4.85 -5.76 -13.03
C TYR A 283 -6.12 -5.01 -13.46
N ALA A 284 -7.06 -5.73 -14.08
CA ALA A 284 -8.26 -5.20 -14.70
C ALA A 284 -9.36 -4.91 -13.66
N SER A 285 -9.03 -4.11 -12.64
CA SER A 285 -9.97 -3.59 -11.65
C SER A 285 -9.40 -2.33 -11.01
N LYS A 286 -10.30 -1.47 -10.52
CA LYS A 286 -9.98 -0.29 -9.69
C LYS A 286 -9.61 -0.68 -8.26
N CYS A 287 -9.96 -1.90 -7.83
CA CYS A 287 -9.91 -2.31 -6.43
C CYS A 287 -8.98 -3.52 -6.27
N ILE A 288 -7.85 -3.33 -5.61
CA ILE A 288 -6.89 -4.39 -5.31
C ILE A 288 -6.73 -4.55 -3.80
N LYS A 289 -6.67 -5.80 -3.33
CA LYS A 289 -6.50 -6.13 -1.92
C LYS A 289 -5.01 -6.17 -1.55
N SER A 290 -4.68 -5.80 -0.32
CA SER A 290 -3.32 -5.86 0.23
C SER A 290 -2.67 -7.23 0.10
N GLU A 291 -3.40 -8.33 0.30
CA GLU A 291 -2.89 -9.69 0.09
C GLU A 291 -2.40 -9.93 -1.36
N VAL A 292 -3.08 -9.34 -2.36
CA VAL A 292 -2.68 -9.48 -3.76
C VAL A 292 -1.39 -8.71 -4.01
N VAL A 293 -1.32 -7.48 -3.49
CA VAL A 293 -0.12 -6.66 -3.62
C VAL A 293 1.05 -7.29 -2.86
N ARG A 294 0.81 -7.93 -1.72
CA ARG A 294 1.82 -8.67 -0.94
C ARG A 294 2.46 -9.79 -1.76
N GLU A 295 1.67 -10.60 -2.45
CA GLU A 295 2.21 -11.67 -3.29
C GLU A 295 2.91 -11.15 -4.55
N ILE A 296 2.43 -10.05 -5.15
CA ILE A 296 3.14 -9.39 -6.24
C ILE A 296 4.47 -8.79 -5.76
N ALA A 297 4.50 -8.20 -4.56
CA ALA A 297 5.70 -7.68 -3.94
C ALA A 297 6.70 -8.80 -3.62
N ARG A 298 6.23 -9.94 -3.12
CA ARG A 298 7.07 -11.13 -2.90
C ARG A 298 7.67 -11.63 -4.21
N PHE A 299 6.86 -11.73 -5.26
CA PHE A 299 7.30 -12.09 -6.61
C PHE A 299 8.37 -11.12 -7.14
N ALA A 300 8.21 -9.81 -6.91
CA ALA A 300 9.20 -8.80 -7.25
C ALA A 300 10.47 -8.84 -6.38
N GLY A 301 10.55 -9.71 -5.37
CA GLY A 301 11.69 -9.81 -4.44
C GLY A 301 11.70 -8.72 -3.36
N CYS A 302 10.57 -8.06 -3.10
CA CYS A 302 10.40 -7.15 -1.97
C CYS A 302 10.40 -7.93 -0.64
N HIS A 303 10.93 -7.32 0.41
CA HIS A 303 10.88 -7.94 1.74
C HIS A 303 9.51 -7.75 2.39
N ILE A 304 8.92 -8.85 2.87
CA ILE A 304 7.65 -8.87 3.59
C ILE A 304 7.92 -9.11 5.08
N TYR A 305 7.61 -8.12 5.92
CA TYR A 305 7.82 -8.15 7.37
C TYR A 305 6.76 -9.00 8.09
N THR A 306 5.50 -8.95 7.64
CA THR A 306 4.37 -9.72 8.21
C THR A 306 3.51 -10.28 7.09
N GLU A 307 2.98 -11.49 7.30
CA GLU A 307 2.13 -12.19 6.34
C GLU A 307 0.63 -11.89 6.50
N SER A 308 0.28 -11.20 7.58
CA SER A 308 -1.10 -10.86 7.93
C SER A 308 -1.36 -9.37 7.72
N ASP A 309 -2.64 -9.00 7.81
CA ASP A 309 -3.12 -7.67 7.44
C ASP A 309 -2.89 -6.61 8.51
N GLU A 310 -1.92 -6.77 9.41
CA GLU A 310 -1.57 -5.72 10.35
C GLU A 310 -1.16 -4.44 9.64
N VAL A 311 -1.48 -3.30 10.25
CA VAL A 311 -0.96 -2.03 9.77
C VAL A 311 0.53 -1.97 10.15
N LEU A 312 1.39 -1.92 9.15
CA LEU A 312 2.84 -1.92 9.29
C LEU A 312 3.44 -0.63 8.72
N TYR A 313 4.37 -0.06 9.48
CA TYR A 313 5.30 0.97 9.02
C TYR A 313 6.72 0.53 9.37
N ALA A 314 7.66 0.70 8.45
CA ALA A 314 9.04 0.27 8.67
C ALA A 314 10.06 1.15 7.95
N ASN A 315 11.21 1.32 8.57
CA ASN A 315 12.42 1.84 7.95
C ASN A 315 13.64 1.03 8.42
N ASP A 316 14.86 1.50 8.16
CA ASP A 316 16.09 0.82 8.54
C ASP A 316 16.28 0.65 10.06
N ASN A 317 15.66 1.52 10.87
CA ASN A 317 15.90 1.60 12.31
C ASN A 317 14.68 1.23 13.15
N TYR A 318 13.47 1.25 12.59
CA TYR A 318 12.24 1.00 13.33
C TYR A 318 11.23 0.20 12.51
N VAL A 319 10.44 -0.62 13.21
CA VAL A 319 9.25 -1.28 12.68
C VAL A 319 8.11 -1.08 13.67
N THR A 320 6.99 -0.55 13.20
CA THR A 320 5.75 -0.44 13.98
C THR A 320 4.69 -1.36 13.38
N LEU A 321 4.02 -2.10 14.26
CA LEU A 321 2.93 -3.00 13.93
C LEU A 321 1.70 -2.64 14.77
N HIS A 322 0.56 -2.41 14.14
CA HIS A 322 -0.74 -2.26 14.80
C HIS A 322 -1.64 -3.43 14.41
N CYS A 323 -1.99 -4.24 15.41
CA CYS A 323 -2.48 -5.60 15.22
C CYS A 323 -3.95 -5.66 14.79
N ASP A 324 -4.23 -6.37 13.70
CA ASP A 324 -5.59 -6.57 13.17
C ASP A 324 -6.31 -7.79 13.77
N SER A 325 -5.63 -8.55 14.62
CA SER A 325 -6.20 -9.72 15.30
C SER A 325 -5.42 -10.07 16.57
N THR A 326 -6.10 -10.69 17.53
CA THR A 326 -5.49 -11.23 18.75
C THR A 326 -4.78 -12.56 18.47
N GLY A 327 -3.60 -12.75 19.05
CA GLY A 327 -2.86 -14.00 19.02
C GLY A 327 -1.37 -13.79 18.78
N LYS A 328 -0.69 -14.88 18.43
CA LYS A 328 0.73 -14.88 18.10
C LYS A 328 0.97 -14.15 16.77
N LYS A 329 1.95 -13.26 16.76
CA LYS A 329 2.44 -12.50 15.60
C LYS A 329 3.86 -12.95 15.27
N LEU A 330 4.17 -12.99 13.97
CA LEU A 330 5.49 -13.25 13.44
C LEU A 330 5.95 -12.00 12.69
N LEU A 331 7.14 -11.51 13.04
CA LEU A 331 7.77 -10.38 12.36
C LEU A 331 9.13 -10.78 11.83
N ARG A 332 9.37 -10.57 10.53
CA ARG A 332 10.63 -10.90 9.84
C ARG A 332 11.38 -9.64 9.44
N PHE A 333 12.70 -9.64 9.60
CA PHE A 333 13.55 -8.49 9.33
C PHE A 333 14.35 -8.66 8.04
N LYS A 334 14.64 -7.54 7.35
CA LYS A 334 15.42 -7.53 6.10
C LYS A 334 16.83 -8.10 6.29
N GLU A 335 17.42 -7.87 7.45
CA GLU A 335 18.78 -8.26 7.82
C GLU A 335 18.78 -8.73 9.29
N PRO A 336 19.73 -9.58 9.71
CA PRO A 336 19.92 -9.92 11.11
C PRO A 336 20.05 -8.66 11.98
N CYS A 337 19.25 -8.56 13.03
CA CYS A 337 19.23 -7.40 13.90
C CYS A 337 18.93 -7.77 15.35
N SER A 338 18.94 -6.76 16.22
CA SER A 338 18.69 -6.87 17.66
C SER A 338 17.44 -6.06 18.03
N PRO A 339 16.21 -6.61 17.86
CA PRO A 339 14.97 -5.88 18.07
C PRO A 339 14.71 -5.58 19.54
N TYR A 340 14.32 -4.33 19.81
CA TYR A 340 13.94 -3.86 21.14
C TYR A 340 12.59 -3.14 21.08
N GLU A 341 11.58 -3.68 21.76
CA GLU A 341 10.25 -3.06 21.85
C GLU A 341 10.31 -1.86 22.81
N VAL A 342 9.97 -0.67 22.30
CA VAL A 342 10.30 0.61 22.94
C VAL A 342 9.37 1.02 24.08
N TYR A 343 8.16 0.46 24.16
CA TYR A 343 7.15 0.83 25.16
C TYR A 343 7.18 -0.08 26.39
N GLU A 344 7.33 -1.38 26.17
CA GLU A 344 7.46 -2.45 27.17
C GLU A 344 8.91 -2.71 27.55
N LYS A 345 9.86 -2.12 26.83
CA LYS A 345 11.30 -2.24 27.08
C LYS A 345 11.79 -3.69 27.02
N LYS A 346 11.29 -4.43 26.03
CA LYS A 346 11.56 -5.86 25.86
C LYS A 346 12.56 -6.10 24.73
N TYR A 347 13.63 -6.81 25.06
CA TYR A 347 14.64 -7.25 24.10
C TYR A 347 14.32 -8.66 23.57
N TYR A 348 14.48 -8.87 22.26
CA TYR A 348 14.08 -10.12 21.59
C TYR A 348 15.24 -11.01 21.13
N GLY A 349 16.48 -10.62 21.39
CA GLY A 349 17.66 -11.40 21.04
C GLY A 349 18.61 -10.67 20.10
N GLU A 350 19.81 -11.24 19.95
CA GLU A 350 20.90 -10.68 19.16
C GLU A 350 21.00 -11.34 17.80
N GLY A 351 21.11 -10.55 16.74
CA GLY A 351 21.30 -11.06 15.37
C GLY A 351 20.17 -11.95 14.87
N VAL A 352 18.95 -11.74 15.36
CA VAL A 352 17.77 -12.51 14.94
C VAL A 352 17.25 -12.01 13.59
N THR A 353 16.71 -12.93 12.79
CA THR A 353 16.06 -12.62 11.49
C THR A 353 14.55 -12.54 11.60
N GLU A 354 13.98 -13.07 12.69
CA GLU A 354 12.55 -13.01 12.98
C GLU A 354 12.29 -13.09 14.48
N ILE A 355 11.11 -12.61 14.89
CA ILE A 355 10.63 -12.70 16.27
C ILE A 355 9.17 -13.11 16.30
N GLU A 356 8.80 -13.80 17.38
CA GLU A 356 7.41 -14.08 17.72
C GLU A 356 7.00 -13.36 18.99
N PHE A 357 5.77 -12.86 19.04
CA PHE A 357 5.18 -12.28 20.25
C PHE A 357 3.66 -12.39 20.22
N ASP A 358 3.06 -12.42 21.42
CA ASP A 358 1.62 -12.31 21.56
C ASP A 358 1.19 -10.84 21.53
N ALA A 359 0.07 -10.57 20.88
CA ALA A 359 -0.57 -9.26 20.87
C ALA A 359 -2.09 -9.38 20.80
N TYR A 360 -2.78 -8.35 21.26
CA TYR A 360 -4.24 -8.23 21.16
C TYR A 360 -4.66 -7.44 19.92
N LEU A 361 -5.89 -7.66 19.44
CA LEU A 361 -6.54 -6.80 18.45
C LEU A 361 -6.44 -5.32 18.90
N GLY A 362 -5.99 -4.45 17.99
CA GLY A 362 -5.81 -3.01 18.25
C GLY A 362 -4.53 -2.66 19.01
N GLU A 363 -3.74 -3.64 19.46
CA GLU A 363 -2.49 -3.38 20.15
C GLU A 363 -1.39 -2.92 19.18
N THR A 364 -0.60 -1.93 19.60
CA THR A 364 0.55 -1.43 18.83
C THR A 364 1.87 -1.73 19.52
N LYS A 365 2.76 -2.39 18.77
CA LYS A 365 4.16 -2.61 19.15
C LYS A 365 5.06 -1.80 18.23
N MET A 366 6.13 -1.24 18.79
CA MET A 366 7.16 -0.54 18.02
C MET A 366 8.52 -1.07 18.43
N PHE A 367 9.27 -1.57 17.44
CA PHE A 367 10.58 -2.17 17.61
C PHE A 367 11.63 -1.23 17.04
N ARG A 368 12.63 -0.90 17.86
CA ARG A 368 13.88 -0.35 17.39
C ARG A 368 14.80 -1.48 16.95
N LEU A 369 15.42 -1.34 15.79
CA LEU A 369 16.33 -2.30 15.20
C LEU A 369 17.77 -1.82 15.38
N VAL A 370 18.62 -2.66 15.98
CA VAL A 370 20.06 -2.41 16.05
C VAL A 370 20.77 -3.42 15.14
N LYS A 371 21.55 -2.93 14.17
CA LYS A 371 22.29 -3.74 13.20
C LYS A 371 23.74 -3.98 13.69
N GLY A 372 24.25 -5.22 13.61
CA GLY A 372 25.65 -5.57 13.93
C GLY A 372 26.05 -5.39 15.41
N GLU A 373 27.33 -5.67 15.75
CA GLU A 373 27.93 -5.69 17.11
C GLU A 373 27.93 -4.36 17.89
N ALA A 374 26.90 -3.51 17.74
CA ALA A 374 26.69 -2.40 18.63
C ALA A 374 26.10 -2.94 19.95
N THR A 375 27.00 -3.34 20.86
CA THR A 375 26.71 -3.66 22.27
C THR A 375 25.53 -2.82 22.77
N VAL A 376 24.38 -3.46 23.01
CA VAL A 376 23.25 -2.82 23.66
C VAL A 376 23.72 -2.45 25.06
N LYS A 377 24.11 -1.18 25.28
CA LYS A 377 24.27 -0.68 26.65
C LYS A 377 22.87 -0.69 27.26
N LYS A 378 22.69 -1.62 28.20
CA LYS A 378 21.50 -1.84 29.02
C LYS A 378 20.96 -0.56 29.64
#